data_AF-A0A2U0SDD6-F1
#
_entry.id   AF-A0A2U0SDD6-F1
#
_cell.length_a   1.000
_cell.length_b   1.000
_cell.length_c   1.000
_cell.angle_alpha   90.00
_cell.angle_beta   90.00
_cell.angle_gamma   90.00
#
_symmetry.space_group_name_H-M   'P 1'
#
loop_
_entity.id
_entity.type
_entity.pdbx_description
1 polymer ?
#
loop_
_entity_poly.entity_id
_entity_poly.type
_entity_poly.pdbx_seq_one_letter_code
_entity_poly.pdbx_strand_id
1 'polypeptide(L)'
;MKAALVRLADQLRQSYWFIPTVMTLAAVLLAGGMVWLDGQDGSGWMDRFAWLHASRPSGARQLLSAIGGSMITVAGTVFSVTIAAVVYASGEYGPRLLSNFMRDRGNQITLGTFIATFLYCIIVLRTVRSPEESGAAAFVPNLAVLVALLLAVCSVGVLIFFIHHVPQRIHINSVIEDIGRRLLHEVDRRFPSVIGTADPDAVEAEASDRLEPDGSPRAVGARGTGYIQLIDEDLLMRAATDSDLVCRIRYRPGDFVHEGRTLLELWPAERCDDACIGQLQGAFALGAQRTALQDLRFLIDELVEIADRALSPGINDPFTAVTCMDWLGAALSDLCRRKLPEPLRRDEGGAVRVIAQPLDFEALLERSFGALLQHAGTSTIAAIHYLHTLGEIAADCDNADRRALLAQWVERMARRAGDALADHDARRVSDMAAAVRRSLVNDDE
;
A
#
# COMPACT_ATOMS: atom_id res chain seq x y z
N MET A 1 12.32 -12.53 -13.77
CA MET A 1 13.17 -11.37 -13.40
C MET A 1 12.36 -10.09 -13.13
N LYS A 2 11.42 -9.70 -14.00
CA LYS A 2 10.53 -8.54 -13.79
C LYS A 2 9.79 -8.62 -12.45
N ALA A 3 9.24 -9.78 -12.08
CA ALA A 3 8.59 -9.98 -10.78
C ALA A 3 9.45 -9.61 -9.56
N ALA A 4 10.70 -10.10 -9.53
CA ALA A 4 11.65 -9.82 -8.46
C ALA A 4 12.08 -8.34 -8.44
N LEU A 5 12.23 -7.71 -9.60
CA LEU A 5 12.58 -6.28 -9.71
C LEU A 5 11.44 -5.38 -9.26
N VAL A 6 10.20 -5.69 -9.65
CA VAL A 6 9.00 -4.95 -9.20
C VAL A 6 8.85 -5.08 -7.68
N ARG A 7 9.04 -6.29 -7.14
CA ARG A 7 9.07 -6.52 -5.69
C ARG A 7 10.18 -5.74 -5.00
N LEU A 8 11.41 -5.76 -5.54
CA LEU A 8 12.53 -5.01 -4.96
C LEU A 8 12.25 -3.51 -4.98
N ALA A 9 11.73 -2.98 -6.09
CA ALA A 9 11.34 -1.59 -6.20
C ALA A 9 10.23 -1.21 -5.20
N ASP A 10 9.26 -2.10 -4.97
CA ASP A 10 8.22 -1.91 -3.97
C ASP A 10 8.78 -1.97 -2.54
N GLN A 11 9.68 -2.91 -2.24
CA GLN A 11 10.40 -2.99 -0.95
C GLN A 11 11.25 -1.75 -0.68
N LEU A 12 11.96 -1.24 -1.69
CA LEU A 12 12.74 0.00 -1.56
C LEU A 12 11.85 1.21 -1.34
N ARG A 13 10.69 1.28 -2.01
CA ARG A 13 9.67 2.33 -1.79
C ARG A 13 8.99 2.22 -0.43
N GLN A 14 8.90 1.03 0.13
CA GLN A 14 8.35 0.77 1.46
C GLN A 14 9.40 0.94 2.58
N SER A 15 10.69 1.02 2.24
CA SER A 15 11.76 1.19 3.21
C SER A 15 11.79 2.62 3.74
N TYR A 16 11.62 2.75 5.05
CA TYR A 16 11.74 4.02 5.78
C TYR A 16 13.10 4.70 5.59
N TRP A 17 14.16 3.91 5.37
CA TRP A 17 15.55 4.41 5.30
C TRP A 17 16.02 4.74 3.89
N PHE A 18 15.29 4.33 2.85
CA PHE A 18 15.77 4.48 1.48
C PHE A 18 15.93 5.96 1.09
N ILE A 19 14.89 6.77 1.25
CA ILE A 19 14.95 8.22 0.94
C ILE A 19 15.98 8.95 1.82
N PRO A 20 16.01 8.78 3.17
CA PRO A 20 17.06 9.37 4.00
C PRO A 20 18.48 9.02 3.56
N THR A 21 18.71 7.78 3.15
CA THR A 21 20.03 7.32 2.68
C THR A 21 20.43 8.01 1.38
N VAL A 22 19.50 8.14 0.42
CA VAL A 22 19.74 8.85 -0.83
C VAL A 22 20.02 10.33 -0.60
N MET A 23 19.23 10.99 0.26
CA MET A 23 19.42 12.40 0.63
C MET A 23 20.77 12.63 1.32
N THR A 24 21.15 11.71 2.20
CA THR A 24 22.44 11.73 2.89
C THR A 24 23.59 11.62 1.89
N LEU A 25 23.53 10.64 0.97
CA LEU A 25 24.55 10.47 -0.07
C LEU A 25 24.66 11.71 -0.95
N ALA A 26 23.52 12.30 -1.35
CA ALA A 26 23.48 13.54 -2.10
C ALA A 26 24.12 14.70 -1.33
N ALA A 27 23.89 14.82 -0.02
CA ALA A 27 24.52 15.83 0.82
C ALA A 27 26.05 15.64 0.96
N VAL A 28 26.53 14.39 1.04
CA VAL A 28 27.98 14.09 1.02
C VAL A 28 28.60 14.58 -0.29
N LEU A 29 27.97 14.24 -1.43
CA LEU A 29 28.44 14.67 -2.75
C LEU A 29 28.38 16.20 -2.91
N LEU A 30 27.31 16.84 -2.42
CA LEU A 30 27.16 18.28 -2.42
C LEU A 30 28.25 18.95 -1.59
N ALA A 31 28.54 18.45 -0.39
CA ALA A 31 29.60 18.98 0.46
C ALA A 31 30.97 18.89 -0.23
N GLY A 32 31.29 17.73 -0.82
CA GLY A 32 32.52 17.54 -1.58
C GLY A 32 32.62 18.47 -2.80
N GLY A 33 31.52 18.62 -3.55
CA GLY A 33 31.44 19.51 -4.70
C GLY A 33 31.63 20.98 -4.34
N MET A 34 30.96 21.45 -3.28
CA MET A 34 31.08 22.84 -2.83
C MET A 34 32.49 23.16 -2.32
N VAL A 35 33.10 22.24 -1.56
CA VAL A 35 34.49 22.40 -1.10
C VAL A 35 35.48 22.39 -2.28
N TRP A 36 35.25 21.54 -3.28
CA TRP A 36 36.10 21.49 -4.48
C TRP A 36 36.00 22.76 -5.33
N LEU A 37 34.80 23.34 -5.44
CA LEU A 37 34.58 24.63 -6.11
C LEU A 37 35.26 25.78 -5.34
N ASP A 38 35.07 25.84 -4.01
CA ASP A 38 35.74 26.81 -3.14
C ASP A 38 37.29 26.71 -3.24
N GLY A 39 37.81 25.51 -3.51
CA GLY A 39 39.24 25.25 -3.70
C GLY A 39 39.82 25.71 -5.04
N GLN A 40 39.01 25.89 -6.09
CA GLN A 40 39.46 26.28 -7.43
C GLN A 40 39.25 27.76 -7.73
N ASP A 41 38.08 28.30 -7.44
CA ASP A 41 37.72 29.68 -7.83
C ASP A 41 38.25 30.73 -6.85
N GLY A 42 38.71 30.31 -5.67
CA GLY A 42 39.09 31.21 -4.58
C GLY A 42 37.94 32.11 -4.12
N SER A 43 38.19 32.98 -3.15
CA SER A 43 37.16 33.89 -2.60
C SER A 43 36.88 35.14 -3.46
N GLY A 44 37.35 35.20 -4.72
CA GLY A 44 37.28 36.41 -5.55
C GLY A 44 35.85 36.85 -5.93
N TRP A 45 34.89 35.92 -5.96
CA TRP A 45 33.47 36.25 -6.15
C TRP A 45 32.87 36.97 -4.93
N MET A 46 33.50 36.83 -3.76
CA MET A 46 33.05 37.29 -2.47
C MET A 46 33.41 38.75 -2.17
N ASP A 47 34.32 39.35 -2.94
CA ASP A 47 34.64 40.78 -2.92
C ASP A 47 33.40 41.65 -3.28
N ARG A 48 32.39 41.05 -3.93
CA ARG A 48 31.15 41.73 -4.32
C ARG A 48 30.09 41.77 -3.21
N PHE A 49 30.25 40.99 -2.14
CA PHE A 49 29.25 40.83 -1.08
C PHE A 49 29.90 40.92 0.31
N ALA A 50 29.98 42.15 0.85
CA ALA A 50 30.67 42.47 2.11
C ALA A 50 30.18 41.68 3.34
N TRP A 51 28.93 41.19 3.35
CA TRP A 51 28.37 40.36 4.43
C TRP A 51 28.93 38.93 4.45
N LEU A 52 29.37 38.39 3.30
CA LEU A 52 29.98 37.06 3.18
C LEU A 52 31.46 37.06 3.58
N HIS A 53 32.14 38.20 3.46
CA HIS A 53 33.55 38.39 3.81
C HIS A 53 33.88 38.21 5.31
N ALA A 54 32.86 38.11 6.17
CA ALA A 54 33.01 38.19 7.62
C ALA A 54 33.23 36.84 8.35
N SER A 55 33.18 35.69 7.66
CA SER A 55 33.35 34.39 8.32
C SER A 55 34.83 34.05 8.56
N ARG A 56 35.40 34.56 9.66
CA ARG A 56 36.67 34.04 10.20
C ARG A 56 36.56 32.50 10.37
N PRO A 57 37.66 31.73 10.22
CA PRO A 57 37.63 30.27 10.36
C PRO A 57 36.93 29.79 11.65
N SER A 58 37.14 30.51 12.76
CA SER A 58 36.47 30.24 14.03
C SER A 58 34.94 30.42 13.97
N GLY A 59 34.45 31.48 13.32
CA GLY A 59 33.02 31.74 13.14
C GLY A 59 32.36 30.70 12.23
N ALA A 60 33.01 30.33 11.12
CA ALA A 60 32.53 29.28 10.24
C ALA A 60 32.42 27.92 10.96
N ARG A 61 33.45 27.54 11.74
CA ARG A 61 33.40 26.33 12.57
C ARG A 61 32.27 26.37 13.59
N GLN A 62 32.08 27.51 14.26
CA GLN A 62 31.04 27.66 15.27
C GLN A 62 29.63 27.53 14.65
N LEU A 63 29.39 28.15 13.49
CA LEU A 63 28.14 28.03 12.75
C LEU A 63 27.89 26.58 12.30
N LEU A 64 28.87 25.95 11.64
CA LEU A 64 28.73 24.57 11.17
C LEU A 64 28.53 23.58 12.32
N SER A 65 29.24 23.76 13.44
CA SER A 65 29.05 22.95 14.65
C SER A 65 27.67 23.17 15.29
N ALA A 66 27.20 24.41 15.37
CA ALA A 66 25.88 24.73 15.91
C ALA A 66 24.75 24.17 15.04
N ILE A 67 24.84 24.32 13.72
CA ILE A 67 23.88 23.76 12.78
C ILE A 67 23.94 22.22 12.85
N GLY A 68 25.12 21.61 12.72
CA GLY A 68 25.26 20.16 12.80
C GLY A 68 24.72 19.58 14.11
N GLY A 69 25.14 20.14 15.25
CA GLY A 69 24.68 19.70 16.57
C GLY A 69 23.17 19.83 16.75
N SER A 70 22.56 20.94 16.32
CA SER A 70 21.10 21.10 16.39
C SER A 70 20.35 20.13 15.48
N MET A 71 20.84 19.89 14.25
CA MET A 71 20.18 19.00 13.30
C MET A 71 20.17 17.54 13.75
N ILE A 72 21.24 17.03 14.36
CA ILE A 72 21.24 15.65 14.89
C ILE A 72 20.27 15.50 16.07
N THR A 73 20.17 16.52 16.94
CA THR A 73 19.18 16.53 18.03
C THR A 73 17.75 16.57 17.50
N VAL A 74 17.45 17.44 16.53
CA VAL A 74 16.13 17.52 15.90
C VAL A 74 15.77 16.20 15.20
N ALA A 75 16.72 15.58 14.48
CA ALA A 75 16.53 14.27 13.86
C ALA A 75 16.15 13.20 14.90
N GLY A 76 16.84 13.18 16.06
CA GLY A 76 16.53 12.25 17.16
C GLY A 76 15.12 12.47 17.73
N THR A 77 14.73 13.73 17.95
CA THR A 77 13.39 14.09 18.43
C THR A 77 12.31 13.68 17.44
N VAL A 78 12.49 13.99 16.16
CA VAL A 78 11.57 13.64 15.06
C VAL A 78 11.41 12.13 14.96
N PHE A 79 12.51 11.38 15.01
CA PHE A 79 12.48 9.93 15.02
C PHE A 79 11.70 9.38 16.22
N SER A 80 11.94 9.93 17.42
CA SER A 80 11.28 9.51 18.66
C SER A 80 9.77 9.77 18.61
N VAL A 81 9.35 10.95 18.15
CA VAL A 81 7.93 11.31 17.97
C VAL A 81 7.27 10.41 16.91
N THR A 82 7.97 10.13 15.80
CA THR A 82 7.50 9.22 14.73
C THR A 82 7.24 7.83 15.30
N ILE A 83 8.17 7.26 16.07
CA ILE A 83 7.99 5.92 16.66
C ILE A 83 6.89 5.92 17.72
N ALA A 84 6.78 6.97 18.54
CA ALA A 84 5.69 7.08 19.51
C ALA A 84 4.31 7.10 18.82
N ALA A 85 4.19 7.86 17.73
CA ALA A 85 2.97 7.90 16.91
C ALA A 85 2.64 6.53 16.30
N VAL A 86 3.65 5.82 15.81
CA VAL A 86 3.52 4.44 15.30
C VAL A 86 2.99 3.49 16.37
N VAL A 87 3.58 3.51 17.55
CA VAL A 87 3.18 2.63 18.66
C VAL A 87 1.74 2.93 19.08
N TYR A 88 1.38 4.22 19.15
CA TYR A 88 0.02 4.65 19.44
C TYR A 88 -0.98 4.14 18.39
N ALA A 89 -0.71 4.38 17.10
CA ALA A 89 -1.58 3.95 16.01
C ALA A 89 -1.72 2.41 15.94
N SER A 90 -0.62 1.68 16.12
CA SER A 90 -0.65 0.21 16.16
C SER A 90 -1.46 -0.32 17.35
N GLY A 91 -1.43 0.38 18.48
CA GLY A 91 -2.18 0.04 19.68
C GLY A 91 -3.67 0.34 19.56
N GLU A 92 -4.05 1.44 18.90
CA GLU A 92 -5.45 1.82 18.73
C GLU A 92 -6.12 1.09 17.57
N TYR A 93 -5.44 0.92 16.44
CA TYR A 93 -6.08 0.59 15.16
C TYR A 93 -5.58 -0.72 14.51
N GLY A 94 -4.57 -1.36 15.07
CA GLY A 94 -4.07 -2.67 14.64
C GLY A 94 -2.68 -2.65 14.01
N PRO A 95 -1.94 -3.77 14.11
CA PRO A 95 -0.53 -3.86 13.71
C PRO A 95 -0.27 -3.67 12.22
N ARG A 96 -1.27 -3.83 11.32
CA ARG A 96 -1.05 -3.68 9.87
C ARG A 96 -0.78 -2.22 9.46
N LEU A 97 -1.28 -1.27 10.23
CA LEU A 97 -1.12 0.17 9.98
C LEU A 97 0.30 0.70 10.26
N LEU A 98 1.11 -0.06 11.02
CA LEU A 98 2.53 0.19 11.19
C LEU A 98 3.26 0.37 9.85
N SER A 99 2.93 -0.49 8.88
CA SER A 99 3.58 -0.49 7.56
C SER A 99 3.24 0.76 6.74
N ASN A 100 2.01 1.29 6.89
CA ASN A 100 1.58 2.49 6.18
C ASN A 100 2.27 3.75 6.73
N PHE A 101 2.46 3.84 8.05
CA PHE A 101 3.13 5.00 8.66
C PHE A 101 4.61 5.07 8.30
N MET A 102 5.29 3.93 8.23
CA MET A 102 6.71 3.85 7.82
C MET A 102 6.90 4.15 6.32
N ARG A 103 5.84 4.05 5.52
CA ARG A 103 5.82 4.40 4.10
C ARG A 103 5.59 5.89 3.83
N ASP A 104 5.25 6.67 4.86
CA ASP A 104 4.94 8.09 4.69
C ASP A 104 6.18 8.88 4.20
N ARG A 105 6.06 9.46 2.99
CA ARG A 105 7.15 10.23 2.36
C ARG A 105 7.48 11.51 3.11
N GLY A 106 6.50 12.13 3.79
CA GLY A 106 6.73 13.32 4.60
C GLY A 106 7.67 13.02 5.76
N ASN A 107 7.44 11.92 6.47
CA ASN A 107 8.32 11.45 7.55
C ASN A 107 9.73 11.11 7.03
N GLN A 108 9.82 10.40 5.90
CA GLN A 108 11.10 10.02 5.29
C GLN A 108 11.92 11.24 4.83
N ILE A 109 11.28 12.21 4.15
CA ILE A 109 11.94 13.46 3.71
C ILE A 109 12.36 14.31 4.90
N THR A 110 11.52 14.38 5.94
CA THR A 110 11.81 15.13 7.16
C THR A 110 13.06 14.60 7.84
N LEU A 111 13.09 13.29 8.15
CA LEU A 111 14.25 12.67 8.78
C LEU A 111 15.49 12.77 7.88
N GLY A 112 15.32 12.52 6.57
CA GLY A 112 16.37 12.65 5.57
C GLY A 112 16.99 14.04 5.53
N THR A 113 16.18 15.10 5.61
CA THR A 113 16.66 16.50 5.58
C THR A 113 17.56 16.81 6.77
N PHE A 114 17.17 16.40 7.99
CA PHE A 114 17.96 16.67 9.19
C PHE A 114 19.26 15.87 9.21
N ILE A 115 19.22 14.58 8.87
CA ILE A 115 20.43 13.73 8.80
C ILE A 115 21.38 14.23 7.69
N ALA A 116 20.84 14.57 6.53
CA ALA A 116 21.62 15.09 5.40
C ALA A 116 22.29 16.42 5.75
N THR A 117 21.56 17.37 6.37
CA THR A 117 22.11 18.66 6.79
C THR A 117 23.18 18.49 7.88
N PHE A 118 22.95 17.60 8.85
CA PHE A 118 23.96 17.24 9.84
C PHE A 118 25.26 16.74 9.20
N LEU A 119 25.17 15.75 8.30
CA LEU A 119 26.35 15.18 7.66
C LEU A 119 27.04 16.17 6.71
N TYR A 120 26.28 16.98 5.99
CA TYR A 120 26.80 18.09 5.22
C TYR A 120 27.68 19.00 6.09
N CYS A 121 27.14 19.47 7.23
CA CYS A 121 27.86 20.35 8.15
C CYS A 121 29.14 19.71 8.71
N ILE A 122 29.12 18.43 9.10
CA ILE A 122 30.30 17.72 9.63
C ILE A 122 31.39 17.57 8.56
N ILE A 123 31.02 17.26 7.31
CA ILE A 123 31.98 17.11 6.22
C ILE A 123 32.63 18.46 5.91
N VAL A 124 31.83 19.52 5.77
CA VAL A 124 32.37 20.87 5.51
C VAL A 124 33.22 21.34 6.69
N LEU A 125 32.79 21.11 7.93
CA LEU A 125 33.51 21.48 9.15
C LEU A 125 34.93 20.89 9.16
N ARG A 126 35.08 19.62 8.75
CA ARG A 126 36.38 18.94 8.68
C ARG A 126 37.37 19.63 7.73
N THR A 127 36.88 20.39 6.76
CA THR A 127 37.73 21.04 5.74
C THR A 127 38.20 22.44 6.15
N VAL A 128 37.62 23.03 7.21
CA VAL A 128 37.96 24.38 7.70
C VAL A 128 39.31 24.36 8.43
N ARG A 129 40.32 25.00 7.83
CA ARG A 129 41.70 25.06 8.35
C ARG A 129 42.01 26.42 8.95
N SER A 130 42.57 26.42 10.16
CA SER A 130 43.12 27.62 10.82
C SER A 130 44.65 27.63 10.68
N PRO A 131 45.27 28.82 10.53
CA PRO A 131 46.72 28.96 10.40
C PRO A 131 47.48 28.38 11.60
N GLU A 132 46.92 28.54 12.79
CA GLU A 132 47.51 28.14 14.07
C GLU A 132 47.58 26.61 14.26
N GLU A 133 46.69 25.85 13.62
CA GLU A 133 46.57 24.39 13.82
C GLU A 133 47.24 23.57 12.72
N SER A 134 47.39 24.13 11.52
CA SER A 134 47.75 23.34 10.32
C SER A 134 49.07 23.75 9.67
N GLY A 135 49.71 24.83 10.12
CA GLY A 135 50.94 25.37 9.52
C GLY A 135 50.77 25.84 8.06
N ALA A 136 49.54 25.82 7.54
CA ALA A 136 49.15 26.21 6.20
C ALA A 136 48.27 27.48 6.25
N ALA A 137 48.04 28.11 5.10
CA ALA A 137 47.14 29.27 5.01
C ALA A 137 45.72 28.93 5.50
N ALA A 138 45.06 29.91 6.14
CA ALA A 138 43.66 29.77 6.52
C ALA A 138 42.81 29.39 5.30
N PHE A 139 41.95 28.38 5.44
CA PHE A 139 41.02 27.99 4.39
C PHE A 139 39.63 27.83 4.98
N VAL A 140 38.69 28.60 4.45
CA VAL A 140 37.26 28.56 4.79
C VAL A 140 36.48 28.39 3.48
N PRO A 141 35.74 27.28 3.31
CA PRO A 141 34.90 27.07 2.13
C PRO A 141 33.60 27.87 2.29
N ASN A 142 33.62 29.13 1.88
CA ASN A 142 32.54 30.07 2.16
C ASN A 142 31.26 29.73 1.39
N LEU A 143 31.36 29.22 0.16
CA LEU A 143 30.20 28.75 -0.59
C LEU A 143 29.56 27.56 0.14
N ALA A 144 30.40 26.63 0.62
CA ALA A 144 29.91 25.49 1.39
C ALA A 144 29.21 25.92 2.70
N VAL A 145 29.72 26.95 3.40
CA VAL A 145 29.09 27.53 4.60
C VAL A 145 27.75 28.21 4.27
N LEU A 146 27.67 28.95 3.16
CA LEU A 146 26.41 29.57 2.72
C LEU A 146 25.34 28.52 2.44
N VAL A 147 25.70 27.42 1.78
CA VAL A 147 24.80 26.29 1.55
C VAL A 147 24.39 25.63 2.87
N ALA A 148 25.29 25.50 3.86
CA ALA A 148 24.91 25.01 5.19
C ALA A 148 23.84 25.89 5.84
N LEU A 149 23.97 27.22 5.73
CA LEU A 149 23.00 28.16 6.27
C LEU A 149 21.64 28.04 5.55
N LEU A 150 21.65 27.91 4.22
CA LEU A 150 20.43 27.68 3.44
C LEU A 150 19.74 26.38 3.85
N LEU A 151 20.49 25.29 3.98
CA LEU A 151 19.97 24.00 4.45
C LEU A 151 19.40 24.10 5.86
N ALA A 152 20.00 24.89 6.75
CA ALA A 152 19.46 25.13 8.09
C ALA A 152 18.10 25.86 8.04
N VAL A 153 17.97 26.89 7.20
CA VAL A 153 16.70 27.61 7.01
C VAL A 153 15.63 26.68 6.42
N CYS A 154 15.98 25.89 5.40
CA CYS A 154 15.08 24.88 4.83
C CYS A 154 14.67 23.84 5.89
N SER A 155 15.59 23.42 6.76
CA SER A 155 15.34 22.47 7.85
C SER A 155 14.31 23.00 8.85
N VAL A 156 14.31 24.32 9.14
CA VAL A 156 13.26 24.94 9.96
C VAL A 156 11.89 24.84 9.28
N GLY A 157 11.81 25.10 7.97
CA GLY A 157 10.57 24.93 7.21
C GLY A 157 10.06 23.49 7.22
N VAL A 158 10.97 22.53 7.07
CA VAL A 158 10.66 21.09 7.15
C VAL A 158 10.21 20.68 8.56
N LEU A 159 10.77 21.27 9.61
CA LEU A 159 10.33 21.04 10.99
C LEU A 159 8.89 21.54 11.22
N ILE A 160 8.57 22.74 10.73
CA ILE A 160 7.21 23.29 10.80
C ILE A 160 6.23 22.39 10.04
N PHE A 161 6.62 21.94 8.83
CA PHE A 161 5.86 20.96 8.07
C PHE A 161 5.62 19.68 8.87
N PHE A 162 6.67 19.11 9.49
CA PHE A 162 6.57 17.88 10.28
C PHE A 162 5.60 18.01 11.46
N ILE A 163 5.64 19.12 12.19
CA ILE A 163 4.74 19.41 13.32
C ILE A 163 3.27 19.43 12.86
N HIS A 164 3.00 19.86 11.63
CA HIS A 164 1.65 19.84 11.07
C HIS A 164 1.26 18.47 10.48
N HIS A 165 2.21 17.82 9.81
CA HIS A 165 1.99 16.58 9.04
C HIS A 165 1.72 15.37 9.93
N VAL A 166 2.48 15.20 11.01
CA VAL A 166 2.34 14.00 11.87
C VAL A 166 0.96 13.90 12.53
N PRO A 167 0.42 14.94 13.18
CA PRO A 167 -0.92 14.86 13.79
C PRO A 167 -2.03 14.58 12.78
N GLN A 168 -1.95 15.19 11.58
CA GLN A 168 -2.96 14.99 10.52
C GLN A 168 -2.96 13.56 9.98
N ARG A 169 -1.78 12.94 9.88
CA ARG A 169 -1.65 11.54 9.43
C ARG A 169 -2.00 10.51 10.50
N ILE A 170 -2.03 10.90 11.78
CA ILE A 170 -2.48 10.04 12.88
C ILE A 170 -4.01 9.98 12.95
N HIS A 171 -4.72 10.99 12.45
CA HIS A 171 -6.19 10.98 12.45
C HIS A 171 -6.71 9.77 11.65
N ILE A 172 -7.47 8.91 12.33
CA ILE A 172 -7.94 7.63 11.79
C ILE A 172 -8.73 7.81 10.49
N ASN A 173 -9.49 8.89 10.36
CA ASN A 173 -10.25 9.19 9.14
C ASN A 173 -9.34 9.36 7.92
N SER A 174 -8.15 9.95 8.07
CA SER A 174 -7.19 10.10 6.98
C SER A 174 -6.54 8.77 6.60
N VAL A 175 -6.35 7.87 7.56
CA VAL A 175 -5.84 6.52 7.31
C VAL A 175 -6.89 5.68 6.57
N ILE A 176 -8.13 5.68 7.07
CA ILE A 176 -9.26 5.00 6.42
C ILE A 176 -9.44 5.52 5.00
N GLU A 177 -9.40 6.84 4.82
CA GLU A 177 -9.51 7.48 3.51
C GLU A 177 -8.38 7.06 2.56
N ASP A 178 -7.13 7.03 3.00
CA ASP A 178 -6.00 6.61 2.14
C ASP A 178 -6.15 5.16 1.69
N ILE A 179 -6.54 4.26 2.61
CA ILE A 179 -6.81 2.84 2.30
C ILE A 179 -8.01 2.72 1.36
N GLY A 180 -9.10 3.43 1.63
CA GLY A 180 -10.33 3.41 0.84
C GLY A 180 -10.13 3.95 -0.57
N ARG A 181 -9.48 5.10 -0.74
CA ARG A 181 -9.12 5.64 -2.06
C ARG A 181 -8.19 4.68 -2.83
N ARG A 182 -7.24 4.06 -2.14
CA ARG A 182 -6.37 3.04 -2.75
C ARG A 182 -7.14 1.81 -3.18
N LEU A 183 -8.14 1.38 -2.39
CA LEU A 183 -9.03 0.27 -2.72
C LEU A 183 -9.82 0.59 -4.00
N LEU A 184 -10.49 1.74 -4.06
CA LEU A 184 -11.22 2.19 -5.25
C LEU A 184 -10.30 2.28 -6.48
N HIS A 185 -9.11 2.86 -6.33
CA HIS A 185 -8.15 2.94 -7.43
C HIS A 185 -7.69 1.55 -7.93
N GLU A 186 -7.52 0.58 -7.03
CA GLU A 186 -7.19 -0.80 -7.41
C GLU A 186 -8.36 -1.52 -8.05
N VAL A 187 -9.61 -1.24 -7.63
CA VAL A 187 -10.82 -1.72 -8.33
C VAL A 187 -10.85 -1.16 -9.75
N ASP A 188 -10.64 0.15 -9.90
CA ASP A 188 -10.59 0.84 -11.20
C ASP A 188 -9.55 0.26 -12.14
N ARG A 189 -8.32 0.09 -11.65
CA ARG A 189 -7.21 -0.38 -12.47
C ARG A 189 -7.37 -1.84 -12.90
N ARG A 190 -7.97 -2.69 -12.04
CA ARG A 190 -8.05 -4.15 -12.27
C ARG A 190 -9.33 -4.58 -12.97
N PHE A 191 -10.41 -3.82 -12.80
CA PHE A 191 -11.73 -4.13 -13.33
C PHE A 191 -12.29 -2.94 -14.10
N PRO A 192 -11.61 -2.38 -15.12
CA PRO A 192 -12.07 -1.17 -15.80
C PRO A 192 -13.52 -1.31 -16.28
N SER A 193 -14.34 -0.28 -16.03
CA SER A 193 -15.78 -0.25 -16.35
C SER A 193 -16.07 -0.31 -17.85
N VAL A 194 -15.10 0.05 -18.68
CA VAL A 194 -15.14 -0.04 -20.14
C VAL A 194 -14.00 -0.95 -20.59
N ILE A 195 -14.29 -2.24 -20.70
CA ILE A 195 -13.54 -3.14 -21.57
C ILE A 195 -14.28 -3.07 -22.91
N GLY A 196 -13.54 -3.06 -24.03
CA GLY A 196 -14.06 -2.83 -25.38
C GLY A 196 -15.40 -3.52 -25.69
N THR A 197 -16.17 -2.93 -26.60
CA THR A 197 -17.50 -3.38 -27.05
C THR A 197 -17.63 -4.89 -26.96
N ALA A 198 -18.50 -5.35 -26.07
CA ALA A 198 -18.84 -6.76 -25.95
C ALA A 198 -19.22 -7.27 -27.35
N ASP A 199 -18.50 -8.26 -27.84
CA ASP A 199 -18.96 -9.03 -28.98
C ASP A 199 -20.27 -9.71 -28.55
N PRO A 200 -21.42 -9.37 -29.17
CA PRO A 200 -22.70 -9.99 -28.83
C PRO A 200 -22.70 -11.51 -29.04
N ASP A 201 -21.75 -12.03 -29.83
CA ASP A 201 -21.59 -13.45 -30.15
C ASP A 201 -20.57 -14.17 -29.25
N ALA A 202 -20.03 -13.53 -28.21
CA ALA A 202 -19.31 -14.23 -27.15
C ALA A 202 -20.31 -14.98 -26.26
N VAL A 203 -20.85 -16.06 -26.82
CA VAL A 203 -21.71 -17.05 -26.17
C VAL A 203 -21.19 -17.33 -24.78
N GLU A 204 -22.09 -17.23 -23.79
CA GLU A 204 -21.92 -17.67 -22.41
C GLU A 204 -21.01 -18.91 -22.34
N ALA A 205 -19.75 -18.69 -21.96
CA ALA A 205 -18.88 -19.79 -21.59
C ALA A 205 -19.26 -20.23 -20.17
N GLU A 206 -20.42 -20.88 -20.05
CA GLU A 206 -20.76 -21.82 -18.97
C GLU A 206 -19.78 -23.01 -19.00
N ALA A 207 -18.48 -22.76 -18.83
CA ALA A 207 -17.46 -23.81 -18.88
C ALA A 207 -16.14 -23.46 -18.18
N SER A 208 -16.06 -22.35 -17.42
CA SER A 208 -14.81 -21.97 -16.77
C SER A 208 -14.35 -22.97 -15.70
N ASP A 209 -15.29 -23.69 -15.07
CA ASP A 209 -14.98 -24.72 -14.05
C ASP A 209 -14.75 -26.11 -14.65
N ARG A 210 -14.89 -26.27 -15.98
CA ARG A 210 -14.93 -27.57 -16.66
C ARG A 210 -13.86 -27.78 -17.72
N LEU A 211 -13.01 -26.79 -18.00
CA LEU A 211 -11.86 -27.04 -18.86
C LEU A 211 -10.81 -27.81 -18.05
N GLU A 212 -10.95 -29.13 -18.02
CA GLU A 212 -9.90 -30.07 -17.62
C GLU A 212 -9.13 -30.45 -18.87
N PRO A 213 -7.91 -29.91 -19.08
CA PRO A 213 -7.10 -30.34 -20.20
C PRO A 213 -6.80 -31.84 -20.07
N ASP A 214 -6.92 -32.57 -21.18
CA ASP A 214 -6.69 -34.00 -21.20
C ASP A 214 -5.24 -34.35 -20.79
N GLY A 215 -5.10 -35.42 -20.00
CA GLY A 215 -3.81 -35.96 -19.57
C GLY A 215 -3.39 -35.57 -18.15
N SER A 216 -2.33 -36.21 -17.65
CA SER A 216 -1.80 -35.92 -16.31
C SER A 216 -0.98 -34.62 -16.33
N PRO A 217 -1.26 -33.65 -15.43
CA PRO A 217 -0.49 -32.42 -15.38
C PRO A 217 0.94 -32.63 -14.90
N ARG A 218 1.85 -31.78 -15.38
CA ARG A 218 3.14 -31.57 -14.71
C ARG A 218 2.99 -30.47 -13.64
N ALA A 219 3.33 -30.80 -12.40
CA ALA A 219 3.26 -29.86 -11.29
C ALA A 219 4.52 -28.99 -11.19
N VAL A 220 4.34 -27.68 -10.97
CA VAL A 220 5.43 -26.73 -10.68
C VAL A 220 5.35 -26.33 -9.21
N GLY A 221 6.31 -26.78 -8.42
CA GLY A 221 6.38 -26.50 -6.98
C GLY A 221 6.91 -25.09 -6.65
N ALA A 222 6.52 -24.55 -5.50
CA ALA A 222 7.10 -23.34 -4.93
C ALA A 222 8.55 -23.54 -4.49
N ARG A 223 9.42 -22.55 -4.78
CA ARG A 223 10.84 -22.56 -4.39
C ARG A 223 11.12 -22.13 -2.94
N GLY A 224 10.08 -21.80 -2.19
CA GLY A 224 10.23 -21.31 -0.83
C GLY A 224 8.88 -21.14 -0.16
N THR A 225 8.92 -20.68 1.09
CA THR A 225 7.75 -20.49 1.94
C THR A 225 7.46 -19.01 2.15
N GLY A 226 6.20 -18.59 2.00
CA GLY A 226 5.79 -17.20 2.22
C GLY A 226 4.48 -16.83 1.52
N TYR A 227 4.11 -15.56 1.58
CA TYR A 227 2.98 -15.01 0.85
C TYR A 227 3.35 -14.72 -0.60
N ILE A 228 2.48 -15.08 -1.54
CA ILE A 228 2.63 -14.68 -2.93
C ILE A 228 2.32 -13.17 -3.02
N GLN A 229 3.33 -12.34 -3.29
CA GLN A 229 3.17 -10.89 -3.39
C GLN A 229 2.86 -10.45 -4.83
N LEU A 230 3.40 -11.18 -5.81
CA LEU A 230 3.24 -10.89 -7.24
C LEU A 230 3.25 -12.18 -8.06
N ILE A 231 2.39 -12.22 -9.06
CA ILE A 231 2.41 -13.16 -10.18
C ILE A 231 2.59 -12.34 -11.47
N ASP A 232 3.65 -12.65 -12.23
CA ASP A 232 3.95 -12.03 -13.52
C ASP A 232 3.13 -12.72 -14.63
N GLU A 233 1.88 -12.26 -14.80
CA GLU A 233 0.94 -12.82 -15.80
C GLU A 233 1.51 -12.74 -17.23
N ASP A 234 2.24 -11.68 -17.59
CA ASP A 234 2.87 -11.52 -18.91
C ASP A 234 3.94 -12.60 -19.15
N LEU A 235 4.73 -12.93 -18.13
CA LEU A 235 5.73 -13.98 -18.22
C LEU A 235 5.07 -15.36 -18.32
N LEU A 236 4.00 -15.60 -17.55
CA LEU A 236 3.24 -16.85 -17.64
C LEU A 236 2.61 -17.02 -19.02
N MET A 237 1.98 -15.97 -19.55
CA MET A 237 1.33 -15.98 -20.85
C MET A 237 2.35 -16.25 -21.97
N ARG A 238 3.49 -15.55 -21.96
CA ARG A 238 4.55 -15.77 -22.95
C ARG A 238 5.12 -17.18 -22.87
N ALA A 239 5.50 -17.64 -21.67
CA ALA A 239 6.04 -18.99 -21.49
C ALA A 239 5.04 -20.08 -21.93
N ALA A 240 3.76 -19.88 -21.62
CA ALA A 240 2.69 -20.78 -22.05
C ALA A 240 2.48 -20.76 -23.57
N THR A 241 2.58 -19.60 -24.21
CA THR A 241 2.43 -19.46 -25.67
C THR A 241 3.62 -20.06 -26.41
N ASP A 242 4.84 -19.72 -26.00
CA ASP A 242 6.10 -20.16 -26.64
C ASP A 242 6.25 -21.69 -26.59
N SER A 243 5.75 -22.33 -25.53
CA SER A 243 5.86 -23.78 -25.30
C SER A 243 4.58 -24.54 -25.65
N ASP A 244 3.57 -23.85 -26.20
CA ASP A 244 2.23 -24.39 -26.49
C ASP A 244 1.61 -25.16 -25.29
N LEU A 245 1.60 -24.52 -24.12
CA LEU A 245 1.10 -25.04 -22.85
C LEU A 245 -0.19 -24.37 -22.40
N VAL A 246 -0.91 -25.07 -21.52
CA VAL A 246 -1.98 -24.55 -20.66
C VAL A 246 -1.50 -24.59 -19.22
N CYS A 247 -1.49 -23.43 -18.56
CA CYS A 247 -1.03 -23.26 -17.18
C CYS A 247 -2.21 -22.96 -16.27
N ARG A 248 -2.53 -23.84 -15.30
CA ARG A 248 -3.51 -23.55 -14.25
C ARG A 248 -2.83 -23.04 -12.99
N ILE A 249 -3.22 -21.87 -12.53
CA ILE A 249 -2.71 -21.24 -11.31
C ILE A 249 -3.50 -21.73 -10.11
N ARG A 250 -2.81 -22.26 -9.08
CA ARG A 250 -3.44 -22.83 -7.88
C ARG A 250 -3.57 -21.86 -6.70
N TYR A 251 -2.93 -20.70 -6.80
CA TYR A 251 -2.86 -19.72 -5.72
C TYR A 251 -2.99 -18.29 -6.27
N ARG A 252 -3.40 -17.35 -5.42
CA ARG A 252 -3.51 -15.93 -5.75
C ARG A 252 -2.49 -15.09 -5.02
N PRO A 253 -2.19 -13.88 -5.51
CA PRO A 253 -1.48 -12.88 -4.74
C PRO A 253 -2.20 -12.64 -3.40
N GLY A 254 -1.49 -12.78 -2.29
CA GLY A 254 -2.00 -12.73 -0.92
C GLY A 254 -2.06 -14.08 -0.22
N ASP A 255 -2.03 -15.20 -0.95
CA ASP A 255 -2.10 -16.53 -0.35
C ASP A 255 -0.73 -16.96 0.18
N PHE A 256 -0.72 -17.73 1.28
CA PHE A 256 0.50 -18.32 1.84
C PHE A 256 0.78 -19.68 1.21
N VAL A 257 2.02 -19.91 0.81
CA VAL A 257 2.48 -21.16 0.20
C VAL A 257 3.70 -21.71 0.94
N HIS A 258 3.77 -23.04 1.03
CA HIS A 258 4.93 -23.76 1.55
C HIS A 258 5.83 -24.22 0.41
N GLU A 259 7.12 -24.31 0.68
CA GLU A 259 8.09 -24.88 -0.25
C GLU A 259 7.63 -26.26 -0.76
N GLY A 260 7.76 -26.50 -2.07
CA GLY A 260 7.33 -27.72 -2.74
C GLY A 260 5.85 -27.82 -3.07
N ARG A 261 4.97 -26.94 -2.55
CA ARG A 261 3.54 -26.95 -2.93
C ARG A 261 3.33 -26.51 -4.37
N THR A 262 2.41 -27.16 -5.08
CA THR A 262 2.11 -26.92 -6.49
C THR A 262 1.53 -25.53 -6.72
N LEU A 263 2.30 -24.64 -7.35
CA LEU A 263 1.89 -23.31 -7.79
C LEU A 263 1.12 -23.36 -9.11
N LEU A 264 1.62 -24.16 -10.06
CA LEU A 264 1.03 -24.35 -11.38
C LEU A 264 0.84 -25.83 -11.68
N GLU A 265 -0.23 -26.13 -12.40
CA GLU A 265 -0.42 -27.39 -13.13
C GLU A 265 -0.28 -27.09 -14.63
N LEU A 266 0.53 -27.87 -15.35
CA LEU A 266 0.86 -27.63 -16.76
C LEU A 266 0.38 -28.78 -17.65
N TRP A 267 -0.16 -28.44 -18.81
CA TRP A 267 -0.52 -29.40 -19.87
C TRP A 267 -0.06 -28.94 -21.25
N PRO A 268 0.30 -29.86 -22.16
CA PRO A 268 0.65 -31.26 -21.86
C PRO A 268 1.99 -31.35 -21.09
N ALA A 269 2.14 -32.37 -20.25
CA ALA A 269 3.26 -32.48 -19.32
C ALA A 269 4.64 -32.55 -20.00
N GLU A 270 4.69 -33.11 -21.21
CA GLU A 270 5.90 -33.43 -21.96
C GLU A 270 6.54 -32.20 -22.61
N ARG A 271 5.80 -31.09 -22.73
CA ARG A 271 6.25 -29.88 -23.44
C ARG A 271 7.03 -28.89 -22.59
N CYS A 272 7.09 -29.09 -21.28
CA CYS A 272 7.85 -28.23 -20.40
C CYS A 272 9.05 -29.02 -19.86
N ASP A 273 10.26 -28.56 -20.18
CA ASP A 273 11.51 -29.07 -19.60
C ASP A 273 11.84 -28.37 -18.26
N ASP A 274 12.98 -28.71 -17.65
CA ASP A 274 13.37 -28.14 -16.36
C ASP A 274 13.72 -26.64 -16.46
N ALA A 275 14.13 -26.16 -17.64
CA ALA A 275 14.38 -24.74 -17.90
C ALA A 275 13.06 -23.95 -17.93
N CYS A 276 12.06 -24.47 -18.63
CA CYS A 276 10.68 -23.96 -18.64
C CYS A 276 10.10 -23.89 -17.22
N ILE A 277 10.27 -24.94 -16.41
CA ILE A 277 9.87 -24.93 -14.99
C ILE A 277 10.55 -23.80 -14.22
N GLY A 278 11.86 -23.62 -14.41
CA GLY A 278 12.59 -22.57 -13.73
C GLY A 278 12.11 -21.17 -14.09
N GLN A 279 11.75 -20.94 -15.35
CA GLN A 279 11.17 -19.68 -15.82
C GLN A 279 9.78 -19.43 -15.22
N LEU A 280 8.91 -20.44 -15.21
CA LEU A 280 7.57 -20.37 -14.63
C LEU A 280 7.60 -20.14 -13.11
N GLN A 281 8.51 -20.81 -12.40
CA GLN A 281 8.75 -20.53 -10.97
C GLN A 281 9.19 -19.08 -10.74
N GLY A 282 9.99 -18.53 -11.65
CA GLY A 282 10.46 -17.14 -11.62
C GLY A 282 9.37 -16.08 -11.88
N ALA A 283 8.14 -16.50 -12.24
CA ALA A 283 6.98 -15.63 -12.34
C ALA A 283 6.34 -15.31 -10.98
N PHE A 284 6.64 -16.10 -9.94
CA PHE A 284 6.09 -15.91 -8.60
C PHE A 284 7.09 -15.21 -7.69
N ALA A 285 6.68 -14.11 -7.07
CA ALA A 285 7.46 -13.44 -6.04
C ALA A 285 6.87 -13.71 -4.66
N LEU A 286 7.61 -14.43 -3.81
CA LEU A 286 7.22 -14.74 -2.42
C LEU A 286 7.80 -13.72 -1.44
N GLY A 287 7.05 -13.34 -0.40
CA GLY A 287 7.53 -12.48 0.68
C GLY A 287 6.99 -12.88 2.06
N ALA A 288 7.59 -12.32 3.12
CA ALA A 288 7.25 -12.65 4.51
C ALA A 288 5.89 -12.07 4.95
N GLN A 289 5.36 -11.08 4.24
CA GLN A 289 4.12 -10.39 4.56
C GLN A 289 3.26 -10.21 3.30
N ARG A 290 1.95 -10.10 3.47
CA ARG A 290 1.03 -9.72 2.40
C ARG A 290 1.22 -8.25 2.02
N THR A 291 0.88 -7.91 0.79
CA THR A 291 1.00 -6.54 0.25
C THR A 291 -0.19 -6.26 -0.66
N ALA A 292 -0.66 -5.01 -0.68
CA ALA A 292 -1.69 -4.56 -1.62
C ALA A 292 -1.22 -4.47 -3.10
N LEU A 293 0.00 -4.90 -3.45
CA LEU A 293 0.57 -4.78 -4.80
C LEU A 293 -0.30 -5.46 -5.85
N GLN A 294 -0.69 -6.72 -5.60
CA GLN A 294 -1.62 -7.49 -6.44
C GLN A 294 -2.74 -8.15 -5.62
N ASP A 295 -2.92 -7.81 -4.35
CA ASP A 295 -3.95 -8.38 -3.49
C ASP A 295 -4.96 -7.32 -3.03
N LEU A 296 -6.11 -7.24 -3.71
CA LEU A 296 -7.22 -6.34 -3.34
C LEU A 296 -7.75 -6.65 -1.94
N ARG A 297 -7.75 -7.94 -1.58
CA ARG A 297 -8.28 -8.46 -0.33
C ARG A 297 -7.50 -7.93 0.88
N PHE A 298 -6.24 -7.57 0.67
CA PHE A 298 -5.42 -6.95 1.72
C PHE A 298 -5.98 -5.60 2.16
N LEU A 299 -6.41 -4.75 1.22
CA LEU A 299 -6.98 -3.43 1.54
C LEU A 299 -8.34 -3.55 2.22
N ILE A 300 -9.14 -4.54 1.80
CA ILE A 300 -10.41 -4.89 2.48
C ILE A 300 -10.12 -5.32 3.91
N ASP A 301 -9.15 -6.22 4.11
CA ASP A 301 -8.80 -6.68 5.46
C ASP A 301 -8.30 -5.54 6.36
N GLU A 302 -7.59 -4.55 5.83
CA GLU A 302 -7.17 -3.38 6.61
C GLU A 302 -8.37 -2.55 7.09
N LEU A 303 -9.35 -2.28 6.23
CA LEU A 303 -10.59 -1.57 6.62
C LEU A 303 -11.42 -2.39 7.62
N VAL A 304 -11.52 -3.70 7.40
CA VAL A 304 -12.22 -4.61 8.30
C VAL A 304 -11.53 -4.67 9.65
N GLU A 305 -10.19 -4.76 9.71
CA GLU A 305 -9.44 -4.77 10.97
C GLU A 305 -9.69 -3.51 11.80
N ILE A 306 -9.73 -2.33 11.16
CA ILE A 306 -10.06 -1.06 11.82
C ILE A 306 -11.50 -1.06 12.33
N ALA A 307 -12.46 -1.43 11.48
CA ALA A 307 -13.88 -1.42 11.83
C ALA A 307 -14.22 -2.42 12.93
N ASP A 308 -13.70 -3.64 12.83
CA ASP A 308 -13.91 -4.71 13.80
C ASP A 308 -13.34 -4.34 15.18
N ARG A 309 -12.13 -3.76 15.19
CA ARG A 309 -11.50 -3.27 16.41
C ARG A 309 -12.26 -2.10 17.02
N ALA A 310 -12.74 -1.17 16.21
CA ALA A 310 -13.56 -0.04 16.66
C ALA A 310 -14.88 -0.52 17.30
N LEU A 311 -15.50 -1.56 16.74
CA LEU A 311 -16.73 -2.16 17.27
C LEU A 311 -16.49 -3.12 18.46
N SER A 312 -15.24 -3.46 18.75
CA SER A 312 -14.93 -4.36 19.86
C SER A 312 -15.36 -3.76 21.21
N PRO A 313 -15.72 -4.59 22.21
CA PRO A 313 -16.20 -4.10 23.51
C PRO A 313 -15.22 -3.18 24.25
N GLY A 314 -13.93 -3.25 23.93
CA GLY A 314 -12.89 -2.43 24.57
C GLY A 314 -12.82 -0.99 24.04
N ILE A 315 -13.25 -0.74 22.80
CA ILE A 315 -13.21 0.58 22.15
C ILE A 315 -14.62 1.16 22.03
N ASN A 316 -15.55 0.39 21.46
CA ASN A 316 -16.95 0.75 21.26
C ASN A 316 -17.16 2.11 20.54
N ASP A 317 -16.45 2.30 19.43
CA ASP A 317 -16.57 3.47 18.55
C ASP A 317 -17.26 3.08 17.22
N PRO A 318 -18.60 3.14 17.15
CA PRO A 318 -19.33 2.79 15.94
C PRO A 318 -19.12 3.77 14.79
N PHE A 319 -18.72 5.03 15.03
CA PHE A 319 -18.59 6.03 13.95
C PHE A 319 -17.34 5.78 13.10
N THR A 320 -16.25 5.35 13.72
CA THR A 320 -15.06 4.89 12.98
C THR A 320 -15.40 3.68 12.09
N ALA A 321 -16.18 2.72 12.62
CA ALA A 321 -16.60 1.56 11.86
C ALA A 321 -17.55 1.90 10.70
N VAL A 322 -18.49 2.83 10.92
CA VAL A 322 -19.36 3.40 9.87
C VAL A 322 -18.52 3.96 8.73
N THR A 323 -17.49 4.75 9.03
CA THR A 323 -16.59 5.31 8.02
C THR A 323 -15.90 4.21 7.21
N CYS A 324 -15.42 3.14 7.84
CA CYS A 324 -14.86 1.99 7.12
C CYS A 324 -15.90 1.28 6.24
N MET A 325 -17.14 1.11 6.73
CA MET A 325 -18.24 0.51 5.97
C MET A 325 -18.58 1.34 4.73
N ASP A 326 -18.50 2.68 4.79
CA ASP A 326 -18.71 3.55 3.62
C ASP A 326 -17.70 3.26 2.50
N TRP A 327 -16.41 3.15 2.83
CA TRP A 327 -15.38 2.84 1.85
C TRP A 327 -15.47 1.41 1.31
N LEU A 328 -15.82 0.44 2.16
CA LEU A 328 -16.08 -0.93 1.75
C LEU A 328 -17.31 -1.02 0.84
N GLY A 329 -18.37 -0.28 1.18
CA GLY A 329 -19.60 -0.14 0.42
C GLY A 329 -19.35 0.43 -0.96
N ALA A 330 -18.68 1.58 -1.04
CA ALA A 330 -18.33 2.21 -2.30
C ALA A 330 -17.54 1.27 -3.23
N ALA A 331 -16.57 0.52 -2.69
CA ALA A 331 -15.79 -0.44 -3.47
C ALA A 331 -16.64 -1.63 -3.95
N LEU A 332 -17.55 -2.14 -3.12
CA LEU A 332 -18.43 -3.24 -3.50
C LEU A 332 -19.54 -2.82 -4.46
N SER A 333 -20.15 -1.65 -4.30
CA SER A 333 -21.08 -1.07 -5.28
C SER A 333 -20.43 -0.98 -6.65
N ASP A 334 -19.20 -0.48 -6.70
CA ASP A 334 -18.46 -0.35 -7.94
C ASP A 334 -18.11 -1.72 -8.56
N LEU A 335 -17.70 -2.70 -7.74
CA LEU A 335 -17.49 -4.09 -8.18
C LEU A 335 -18.77 -4.78 -8.65
N CYS A 336 -19.93 -4.47 -8.04
CA CYS A 336 -21.21 -5.09 -8.39
C CYS A 336 -21.64 -4.76 -9.82
N ARG A 337 -21.26 -3.58 -10.32
CA ARG A 337 -21.50 -3.14 -11.72
C ARG A 337 -20.51 -3.68 -12.74
N ARG A 338 -19.39 -4.26 -12.29
CA ARG A 338 -18.29 -4.66 -13.16
C ARG A 338 -18.35 -6.15 -13.47
N LYS A 339 -17.97 -6.48 -14.70
CA LYS A 339 -17.64 -7.87 -15.07
C LYS A 339 -16.32 -8.23 -14.42
N LEU A 340 -16.35 -9.20 -13.52
CA LEU A 340 -15.13 -9.75 -12.93
C LEU A 340 -14.37 -10.52 -14.03
N PRO A 341 -13.03 -10.54 -14.00
CA PRO A 341 -12.23 -11.06 -15.09
C PRO A 341 -12.50 -12.56 -15.24
N GLU A 342 -12.63 -13.00 -16.48
CA GLU A 342 -12.74 -14.42 -16.78
C GLU A 342 -11.49 -15.16 -16.27
N PRO A 343 -11.66 -16.36 -15.69
CA PRO A 343 -10.54 -17.18 -15.23
C PRO A 343 -9.66 -17.65 -16.39
N LEU A 344 -10.25 -17.83 -17.58
CA LEU A 344 -9.56 -18.26 -18.78
C LEU A 344 -8.91 -17.06 -19.47
N ARG A 345 -7.59 -17.12 -19.65
CA ARG A 345 -6.82 -16.14 -20.41
C ARG A 345 -6.33 -16.77 -21.71
N ARG A 346 -6.59 -16.09 -22.82
CA ARG A 346 -6.26 -16.53 -24.17
C ARG A 346 -5.07 -15.75 -24.73
N ASP A 347 -4.31 -16.37 -25.63
CA ASP A 347 -3.29 -15.70 -26.43
C ASP A 347 -3.93 -14.92 -27.61
N GLU A 348 -3.09 -14.25 -28.40
CA GLU A 348 -3.52 -13.51 -29.60
C GLU A 348 -4.18 -14.41 -30.67
N GLY A 349 -3.90 -15.72 -30.64
CA GLY A 349 -4.52 -16.72 -31.49
C GLY A 349 -5.85 -17.26 -30.96
N GLY A 350 -6.31 -16.79 -29.80
CA GLY A 350 -7.55 -17.23 -29.16
C GLY A 350 -7.44 -18.55 -28.39
N ALA A 351 -6.26 -19.16 -28.30
CA ALA A 351 -6.04 -20.39 -27.54
C ALA A 351 -5.94 -20.10 -26.04
N VAL A 352 -6.56 -20.94 -25.20
CA VAL A 352 -6.44 -20.80 -23.73
C VAL A 352 -5.02 -21.15 -23.30
N ARG A 353 -4.36 -20.24 -22.58
CA ARG A 353 -2.99 -20.42 -22.09
C ARG A 353 -2.88 -20.40 -20.58
N VAL A 354 -3.70 -19.60 -19.91
CA VAL A 354 -3.67 -19.49 -18.45
C VAL A 354 -5.06 -19.65 -17.88
N ILE A 355 -5.22 -20.53 -16.90
CA ILE A 355 -6.43 -20.71 -16.10
C ILE A 355 -6.13 -20.14 -14.71
N ALA A 356 -6.54 -18.90 -14.48
CA ALA A 356 -6.43 -18.23 -13.20
C ALA A 356 -7.54 -18.68 -12.24
N GLN A 357 -7.43 -18.34 -10.96
CA GLN A 357 -8.53 -18.57 -10.03
C GLN A 357 -9.56 -17.41 -10.08
N PRO A 358 -10.88 -17.69 -10.20
CA PRO A 358 -11.94 -16.68 -10.34
C PRO A 358 -12.06 -15.78 -9.12
N LEU A 359 -11.94 -14.45 -9.24
CA LEU A 359 -12.36 -13.57 -8.15
C LEU A 359 -13.89 -13.54 -8.09
N ASP A 360 -14.43 -13.93 -6.94
CA ASP A 360 -15.86 -14.00 -6.73
C ASP A 360 -16.32 -12.83 -5.84
N PHE A 361 -17.46 -12.27 -6.21
CA PHE A 361 -18.12 -11.21 -5.46
C PHE A 361 -18.55 -11.70 -4.08
N GLU A 362 -19.06 -12.94 -3.98
CA GLU A 362 -19.47 -13.50 -2.69
C GLU A 362 -18.31 -13.57 -1.70
N ALA A 363 -17.16 -14.06 -2.14
CA ALA A 363 -15.95 -14.10 -1.33
C ALA A 363 -15.48 -12.71 -0.88
N LEU A 364 -15.67 -11.66 -1.69
CA LEU A 364 -15.33 -10.28 -1.30
C LEU A 364 -16.35 -9.70 -0.32
N LEU A 365 -17.63 -9.99 -0.49
CA LEU A 365 -18.70 -9.56 0.40
C LEU A 365 -18.58 -10.23 1.78
N GLU A 366 -18.33 -11.55 1.81
CA GLU A 366 -18.09 -12.28 3.04
C GLU A 366 -16.85 -11.76 3.78
N ARG A 367 -15.77 -11.46 3.05
CA ARG A 367 -14.54 -10.94 3.64
C ARG A 367 -14.65 -9.52 4.19
N SER A 368 -15.61 -8.75 3.69
CA SER A 368 -15.89 -7.38 4.14
C SER A 368 -17.03 -7.37 5.16
N PHE A 369 -18.27 -7.29 4.70
CA PHE A 369 -19.47 -7.25 5.53
C PHE A 369 -19.68 -8.55 6.30
N GLY A 370 -19.26 -9.71 5.78
CA GLY A 370 -19.38 -10.95 6.55
C GLY A 370 -18.48 -10.99 7.78
N ALA A 371 -17.25 -10.50 7.67
CA ALA A 371 -16.32 -10.38 8.80
C ALA A 371 -16.84 -9.42 9.88
N LEU A 372 -17.50 -8.33 9.48
CA LEU A 372 -18.04 -7.32 10.40
C LEU A 372 -19.36 -7.71 11.07
N LEU A 373 -20.06 -8.74 10.56
CA LEU A 373 -21.39 -9.14 11.01
C LEU A 373 -21.48 -9.27 12.54
N GLN A 374 -20.48 -9.91 13.16
CA GLN A 374 -20.53 -10.29 14.57
C GLN A 374 -20.50 -9.09 15.53
N HIS A 375 -19.62 -8.12 15.28
CA HIS A 375 -19.48 -6.92 16.11
C HIS A 375 -20.40 -5.79 15.65
N ALA A 376 -20.72 -5.68 14.35
CA ALA A 376 -21.68 -4.69 13.88
C ALA A 376 -23.08 -4.97 14.43
N GLY A 377 -23.46 -6.25 14.54
CA GLY A 377 -24.74 -6.65 15.13
C GLY A 377 -24.90 -6.37 16.62
N THR A 378 -23.83 -6.01 17.35
CA THR A 378 -23.90 -5.60 18.76
C THR A 378 -24.05 -4.09 18.94
N SER A 379 -24.04 -3.31 17.86
CA SER A 379 -24.19 -1.85 17.90
C SER A 379 -25.33 -1.41 17.00
N THR A 380 -26.34 -0.77 17.56
CA THR A 380 -27.52 -0.28 16.82
C THR A 380 -27.12 0.67 15.69
N ILE A 381 -26.14 1.54 15.91
CA ILE A 381 -25.64 2.49 14.90
C ILE A 381 -24.98 1.74 13.75
N ALA A 382 -24.07 0.81 14.08
CA ALA A 382 -23.32 0.06 13.07
C ALA A 382 -24.22 -0.91 12.28
N ALA A 383 -25.15 -1.60 12.95
CA ALA A 383 -26.10 -2.52 12.31
C ALA A 383 -27.04 -1.80 11.34
N ILE A 384 -27.57 -0.63 11.70
CA ILE A 384 -28.41 0.17 10.80
C ILE A 384 -27.60 0.63 9.59
N HIS A 385 -26.37 1.12 9.82
CA HIS A 385 -25.51 1.58 8.73
C HIS A 385 -25.11 0.44 7.79
N TYR A 386 -24.72 -0.71 8.33
CA TYR A 386 -24.45 -1.93 7.58
C TYR A 386 -25.61 -2.27 6.64
N LEU A 387 -26.85 -2.25 7.13
CA LEU A 387 -28.04 -2.51 6.32
C LEU A 387 -28.25 -1.47 5.23
N HIS A 388 -28.05 -0.18 5.56
CA HIS A 388 -28.12 0.90 4.59
C HIS A 388 -27.12 0.69 3.45
N THR A 389 -25.86 0.42 3.78
CA THR A 389 -24.80 0.21 2.80
C THR A 389 -25.07 -1.03 1.93
N LEU A 390 -25.58 -2.13 2.50
CA LEU A 390 -26.01 -3.27 1.68
C LEU A 390 -27.14 -2.91 0.71
N GLY A 391 -28.08 -2.05 1.13
CA GLY A 391 -29.13 -1.52 0.27
C GLY A 391 -28.58 -0.67 -0.88
N GLU A 392 -27.61 0.21 -0.60
CA GLU A 392 -26.93 1.02 -1.63
C GLU A 392 -26.17 0.15 -2.64
N ILE A 393 -25.41 -0.84 -2.16
CA ILE A 393 -24.70 -1.78 -3.05
C ILE A 393 -25.67 -2.50 -3.97
N ALA A 394 -26.82 -2.91 -3.45
CA ALA A 394 -27.79 -3.65 -4.23
C ALA A 394 -28.55 -2.78 -5.24
N ALA A 395 -28.85 -1.52 -4.89
CA ALA A 395 -29.45 -0.56 -5.82
C ALA A 395 -28.53 -0.25 -7.01
N ASP A 396 -27.21 -0.34 -6.80
CA ASP A 396 -26.20 -0.21 -7.86
C ASP A 396 -25.99 -1.51 -8.65
N CYS A 397 -26.65 -2.63 -8.33
CA CYS A 397 -26.30 -3.94 -8.89
C CYS A 397 -27.35 -4.54 -9.81
N ASP A 398 -27.03 -4.67 -11.10
CA ASP A 398 -27.95 -5.26 -12.10
C ASP A 398 -28.03 -6.79 -12.05
N ASN A 399 -27.08 -7.46 -11.39
CA ASN A 399 -27.01 -8.92 -11.37
C ASN A 399 -27.94 -9.51 -10.29
N ALA A 400 -28.92 -10.31 -10.71
CA ALA A 400 -29.91 -10.94 -9.84
C ALA A 400 -29.31 -11.85 -8.74
N ASP A 401 -28.28 -12.64 -9.07
CA ASP A 401 -27.62 -13.52 -8.10
C ASP A 401 -26.89 -12.71 -7.01
N ARG A 402 -26.22 -11.61 -7.40
CA ARG A 402 -25.56 -10.70 -6.44
C ARG A 402 -26.58 -10.00 -5.55
N ARG A 403 -27.72 -9.54 -6.09
CA ARG A 403 -28.82 -8.96 -5.30
C ARG A 403 -29.41 -9.99 -4.32
N ALA A 404 -29.62 -11.23 -4.75
CA ALA A 404 -30.09 -12.31 -3.89
C ALA A 404 -29.11 -12.59 -2.74
N LEU A 405 -27.81 -12.57 -3.02
CA LEU A 405 -26.77 -12.71 -2.00
C LEU A 405 -26.81 -11.56 -0.98
N LEU A 406 -26.94 -10.31 -1.43
CA LEU A 406 -27.06 -9.14 -0.54
C LEU A 406 -28.29 -9.25 0.35
N ALA A 407 -29.43 -9.71 -0.18
CA ALA A 407 -30.64 -9.97 0.59
C ALA A 407 -30.42 -11.02 1.70
N GLN A 408 -29.62 -12.06 1.44
CA GLN A 408 -29.26 -13.04 2.47
C GLN A 408 -28.45 -12.41 3.60
N TRP A 409 -27.53 -11.48 3.29
CA TRP A 409 -26.74 -10.78 4.30
C TRP A 409 -27.56 -9.80 5.14
N VAL A 410 -28.56 -9.13 4.54
CA VAL A 410 -29.56 -8.32 5.26
C VAL A 410 -30.27 -9.17 6.33
N GLU A 411 -30.73 -10.37 5.97
CA GLU A 411 -31.39 -11.30 6.90
C GLU A 411 -30.44 -11.83 7.99
N ARG A 412 -29.17 -12.08 7.65
CA ARG A 412 -28.15 -12.47 8.64
C ARG A 412 -27.92 -11.36 9.66
N MET A 413 -27.85 -10.10 9.24
CA MET A 413 -27.69 -8.95 10.13
C MET A 413 -28.91 -8.76 11.04
N ALA A 414 -30.12 -8.84 10.48
CA ALA A 414 -31.35 -8.72 11.27
C ALA A 414 -31.42 -9.77 12.39
N ARG A 415 -31.12 -11.04 12.07
CA ARG A 415 -31.05 -12.12 13.07
C ARG A 415 -29.97 -11.86 14.11
N ARG A 416 -28.74 -11.52 13.68
CA ARG A 416 -27.62 -11.28 14.58
C ARG A 416 -27.90 -10.15 15.57
N ALA A 417 -28.50 -9.06 15.10
CA ALA A 417 -28.88 -7.91 15.91
C ALA A 417 -30.05 -8.24 16.86
N GLY A 418 -31.02 -9.05 16.41
CA GLY A 418 -32.10 -9.55 17.26
C GLY A 418 -31.60 -10.37 18.45
N ASP A 419 -30.53 -11.15 18.26
CA ASP A 419 -29.92 -11.95 19.32
C ASP A 419 -29.04 -11.13 20.28
N ALA A 420 -28.49 -9.99 19.84
CA ALA A 420 -27.52 -9.21 20.62
C ALA A 420 -28.09 -7.95 21.29
N LEU A 421 -29.03 -7.27 20.65
CA LEU A 421 -29.50 -5.96 21.08
C LEU A 421 -30.71 -6.09 21.99
N ALA A 422 -30.94 -5.07 22.82
CA ALA A 422 -32.19 -4.96 23.57
C ALA A 422 -33.39 -4.77 22.63
N ASP A 423 -34.57 -5.21 23.06
CA ASP A 423 -35.81 -5.24 22.27
C ASP A 423 -36.08 -3.98 21.44
N HIS A 424 -35.88 -2.79 22.00
CA HIS A 424 -36.11 -1.52 21.30
C HIS A 424 -35.17 -1.35 20.09
N ASP A 425 -33.89 -1.62 20.30
CA ASP A 425 -32.86 -1.43 19.29
C ASP A 425 -32.88 -2.54 18.24
N ALA A 426 -33.13 -3.79 18.68
CA ALA A 426 -33.38 -4.92 17.80
C ALA A 426 -34.54 -4.63 16.83
N ARG A 427 -35.64 -4.04 17.30
CA ARG A 427 -36.78 -3.64 16.45
C ARG A 427 -36.37 -2.61 15.40
N ARG A 428 -35.59 -1.59 15.78
CA ARG A 428 -35.10 -0.57 14.82
C ARG A 428 -34.26 -1.19 13.70
N VAL A 429 -33.38 -2.14 14.03
CA VAL A 429 -32.58 -2.86 13.03
C VAL A 429 -33.48 -3.74 12.16
N SER A 430 -34.45 -4.44 12.75
CA SER A 430 -35.41 -5.27 12.01
C SER A 430 -36.27 -4.44 11.04
N ASP A 431 -36.73 -3.26 11.45
CA ASP A 431 -37.53 -2.36 10.60
C ASP A 431 -36.70 -1.85 9.41
N MET A 432 -35.43 -1.52 9.65
CA MET A 432 -34.49 -1.14 8.59
C MET A 432 -34.25 -2.31 7.62
N ALA A 433 -34.01 -3.52 8.14
CA ALA A 433 -33.81 -4.70 7.31
C ALA A 433 -35.04 -5.00 6.43
N ALA A 434 -36.24 -4.84 6.98
CA ALA A 434 -37.48 -4.98 6.23
C ALA A 434 -37.65 -3.89 5.17
N ALA A 435 -37.21 -2.66 5.42
CA ALA A 435 -37.21 -1.58 4.44
C ALA A 435 -36.27 -1.87 3.27
N VAL A 436 -35.00 -2.24 3.56
CA VAL A 436 -34.02 -2.61 2.54
C VAL A 436 -34.50 -3.81 1.72
N ARG A 437 -35.02 -4.86 2.36
CA ARG A 437 -35.55 -6.01 1.63
C ARG A 437 -36.67 -5.65 0.65
N ARG A 438 -37.52 -4.68 0.98
CA ARG A 438 -38.59 -4.24 0.06
C ARG A 438 -38.02 -3.52 -1.16
N SER A 439 -36.97 -2.70 -1.01
CA SER A 439 -36.34 -2.05 -2.18
C SER A 439 -35.69 -3.08 -3.09
N LEU A 440 -35.07 -4.13 -2.54
CA LEU A 440 -34.44 -5.21 -3.32
C LEU A 440 -35.41 -6.00 -4.22
N VAL A 441 -36.69 -6.06 -3.86
CA VAL A 441 -37.71 -6.84 -4.58
C VAL A 441 -38.44 -5.99 -5.63
N ASN A 442 -38.56 -4.68 -5.40
CA ASN A 442 -39.40 -3.81 -6.24
C ASN A 442 -38.68 -3.27 -7.49
N ASP A 443 -37.36 -3.40 -7.60
CA ASP A 443 -36.61 -2.98 -8.81
C ASP A 443 -36.69 -4.00 -9.97
N ASP A 444 -37.44 -5.10 -9.80
CA ASP A 444 -37.67 -6.15 -10.82
C ASP A 444 -39.06 -6.03 -11.53
N GLU A 445 -39.86 -5.00 -11.22
CA GLU A 445 -41.10 -4.63 -11.94
C GLU A 445 -40.91 -3.33 -12.73
#